data_AF-A0A4Q3CGG4-F1
#
_entry.id   AF-A0A4Q3CGG4-F1
#
_cell.length_a   1.000
_cell.length_b   1.000
_cell.length_c   1.000
_cell.angle_alpha   90.00
_cell.angle_beta   90.00
_cell.angle_gamma   90.00
#
_symmetry.space_group_name_H-M   'P 1'
#
loop_
_entity.id
_entity.type
_entity.pdbx_description
1 polymer ?
#
loop_
_entity_poly.entity_id
_entity_poly.type
_entity_poly.pdbx_seq_one_letter_code
_entity_poly.pdbx_strand_id
1 'polypeptide(L)'
;LASISLVILAFAGIFIVVSVALINNTIRLAIYSQRFLIKSMQLVGATKSFIRKPFIAYGIWHGLLGGLIAVIILMGTLYFAQTQIPDLVVLQSYTEFGLVFLLVLGIGILISAVSTFLAVNKFLRLKIYDLYR
;
A
#
# COMPACT_ATOMS: atom_id res chain seq x y z
N LEU A 1 1.29 15.73 25.32
CA LEU A 1 0.80 14.55 24.55
C LEU A 1 0.05 14.98 23.28
N ALA A 2 -1.00 15.82 23.36
CA ALA A 2 -1.79 16.25 22.20
C ALA A 2 -0.98 16.90 21.05
N SER A 3 0.03 17.72 21.37
CA SER A 3 0.88 18.35 20.36
C SER A 3 1.77 17.34 19.61
N ILE A 4 2.26 16.31 20.31
CA ILE A 4 3.11 15.26 19.73
C ILE A 4 2.29 14.35 18.81
N SER A 5 1.08 13.95 19.23
CA SER A 5 0.18 13.16 18.38
C SER A 5 -0.21 13.90 17.10
N LEU A 6 -0.39 15.22 17.17
CA LEU A 6 -0.72 16.03 15.99
C LEU A 6 0.44 16.08 14.99
N VAL A 7 1.67 16.23 15.47
CA VAL A 7 2.87 16.19 14.62
C VAL A 7 3.02 14.82 13.94
N ILE A 8 2.86 13.72 14.69
CA ILE A 8 2.92 12.37 14.13
C ILE A 8 1.83 12.16 13.07
N LEU A 9 0.61 12.64 13.31
CA LEU A 9 -0.48 12.55 12.36
C LEU A 9 -0.18 13.35 11.08
N ALA A 10 0.43 14.53 11.20
CA ALA A 10 0.85 15.33 10.06
C ALA A 10 1.89 14.59 9.20
N PHE A 11 2.91 14.01 9.83
CA PHE A 11 3.90 13.19 9.14
C PHE A 11 3.28 11.96 8.46
N ALA A 12 2.37 11.26 9.16
CA ALA A 12 1.65 10.12 8.59
C ALA A 12 0.86 10.52 7.33
N GLY A 13 0.19 11.68 7.36
CA GLY A 13 -0.50 12.25 6.20
C GLY A 13 0.43 12.50 5.02
N ILE A 14 1.60 13.09 5.27
CA ILE A 14 2.62 13.32 4.24
C ILE A 14 3.09 12.00 3.63
N PHE A 15 3.38 10.98 4.46
CA PHE A 15 3.80 9.67 3.97
C PHE A 15 2.74 9.00 3.09
N ILE A 16 1.45 9.11 3.46
CA ILE A 16 0.36 8.61 2.61
C ILE A 16 0.39 9.26 1.23
N VAL A 17 0.54 10.59 1.15
CA VAL A 17 0.62 11.31 -0.13
C VAL A 17 1.82 10.85 -0.95
N VAL A 18 2.99 10.71 -0.31
CA VAL A 18 4.22 10.23 -0.96
C VAL A 18 4.03 8.82 -1.49
N SER A 19 3.47 7.90 -0.69
CA SER A 19 3.17 6.52 -1.10
C SER A 19 2.23 6.48 -2.30
N VAL A 20 1.14 7.27 -2.30
CA VAL A 20 0.21 7.34 -3.44
C VAL A 20 0.92 7.87 -4.70
N ALA A 21 1.77 8.89 -4.57
CA ALA A 21 2.53 9.43 -5.69
C ALA A 21 3.51 8.41 -6.29
N LEU A 22 4.22 7.66 -5.43
CA LEU A 22 5.10 6.56 -5.82
C LEU A 22 4.34 5.46 -6.54
N ILE A 23 3.23 4.97 -5.97
CA ILE A 23 2.39 3.93 -6.58
C ILE A 23 1.90 4.39 -7.97
N ASN A 24 1.44 5.64 -8.08
CA ASN A 24 0.98 6.20 -9.35
C ASN A 24 2.10 6.23 -10.41
N ASN A 25 3.34 6.53 -10.01
CA ASN A 25 4.49 6.46 -10.91
C ASN A 25 4.85 5.02 -11.30
N THR A 26 4.86 4.10 -10.34
CA THR A 26 5.15 2.68 -10.60
C THR A 26 4.13 2.05 -11.54
N ILE A 27 2.83 2.33 -11.36
CA ILE A 27 1.77 1.85 -12.26
C ILE A 27 1.94 2.43 -13.67
N ARG A 28 2.32 3.70 -13.81
CA ARG A 28 2.62 4.31 -15.11
C ARG A 28 3.73 3.53 -15.83
N LEU A 29 4.82 3.26 -15.13
CA LEU A 29 5.96 2.51 -15.67
C LEU A 29 5.56 1.07 -16.05
N ALA A 30 4.80 0.40 -15.18
CA ALA A 30 4.33 -0.96 -15.42
C ALA A 30 3.41 -1.05 -16.67
N ILE A 31 2.47 -0.12 -16.82
CA ILE A 31 1.60 -0.05 -18.00
C ILE A 31 2.40 0.24 -19.26
N TYR A 32 3.41 1.12 -19.19
CA TYR A 32 4.26 1.44 -20.34
C TYR A 32 5.08 0.22 -20.78
N SER A 33 5.67 -0.50 -19.82
CA SER A 33 6.44 -1.73 -20.08
C SER A 33 5.57 -2.83 -20.70
N GLN A 34 4.32 -2.97 -20.25
CA GLN A 34 3.40 -4.01 -20.71
C GLN A 34 2.40 -3.53 -21.80
N ARG A 35 2.70 -2.40 -22.47
CA ARG A 35 1.77 -1.77 -23.43
C ARG A 35 1.31 -2.72 -24.55
N PHE A 36 2.17 -3.63 -25.00
CA PHE A 36 1.85 -4.60 -26.05
C PHE A 36 0.85 -5.65 -25.57
N LEU A 37 1.05 -6.19 -24.36
CA LEU A 37 0.13 -7.17 -23.76
C LEU A 37 -1.25 -6.55 -23.54
N ILE A 38 -1.31 -5.31 -23.04
CA ILE A 38 -2.58 -4.59 -22.85
C ILE A 38 -3.30 -4.40 -24.19
N LYS A 39 -2.57 -4.01 -25.26
CA LYS A 39 -3.14 -3.84 -26.59
C LYS A 39 -3.66 -5.16 -27.16
N SER A 40 -2.91 -6.25 -26.99
CA SER A 40 -3.37 -7.60 -27.39
C SER A 40 -4.64 -8.01 -26.64
N MET A 41 -4.70 -7.82 -25.32
CA MET A 41 -5.90 -8.08 -24.52
C MET A 41 -7.11 -7.27 -25.02
N GLN A 42 -6.92 -6.01 -25.39
CA GLN A 42 -7.99 -5.18 -25.95
C GLN A 42 -8.50 -5.67 -27.30
N LEU A 43 -7.63 -6.19 -28.17
CA LEU A 43 -8.00 -6.71 -29.49
C LEU A 43 -8.87 -7.98 -29.41
N VAL A 44 -8.71 -8.76 -28.35
CA VAL A 44 -9.54 -9.95 -28.08
C VAL A 44 -10.84 -9.57 -27.31
N GLY A 45 -11.09 -8.28 -27.10
CA GLY A 45 -12.30 -7.79 -26.42
C GLY A 45 -12.26 -7.87 -24.90
N ALA A 46 -11.07 -7.98 -24.29
CA ALA A 46 -10.95 -8.06 -22.84
C ALA A 46 -11.49 -6.79 -22.16
N THR A 47 -12.30 -6.98 -21.12
CA THR A 47 -12.87 -5.87 -20.35
C THR A 47 -11.77 -5.13 -19.57
N LYS A 48 -11.98 -3.84 -19.29
CA LYS A 48 -11.07 -3.04 -18.43
C LYS A 48 -10.86 -3.70 -17.05
N SER A 49 -11.83 -4.48 -16.58
CA SER A 49 -11.72 -5.23 -15.32
C SER A 49 -10.74 -6.39 -15.39
N PHE A 50 -10.61 -7.03 -16.55
CA PHE A 50 -9.64 -8.11 -16.75
C PHE A 50 -8.21 -7.56 -16.75
N ILE A 51 -8.00 -6.42 -17.41
CA ILE A 51 -6.68 -5.76 -17.50
C ILE A 51 -6.21 -5.25 -16.14
N ARG A 52 -7.10 -4.73 -15.29
CA ARG A 52 -6.74 -4.19 -13.95
C ARG A 52 -6.44 -5.26 -12.90
N LYS A 53 -7.01 -6.47 -13.03
CA LYS A 53 -6.92 -7.54 -12.03
C LYS A 53 -5.48 -7.89 -11.62
N PRO A 54 -4.52 -8.11 -12.55
CA PRO A 54 -3.14 -8.41 -12.16
C PRO A 54 -2.51 -7.28 -11.35
N PHE A 55 -2.71 -6.01 -11.75
CA PHE A 55 -2.14 -4.87 -11.03
C PHE A 55 -2.68 -4.74 -9.60
N ILE A 56 -3.98 -4.95 -9.40
CA ILE A 56 -4.58 -4.92 -8.06
C ILE A 56 -4.04 -6.08 -7.20
N ALA A 57 -3.87 -7.27 -7.78
CA ALA A 57 -3.28 -8.41 -7.08
C ALA A 57 -1.84 -8.10 -6.64
N TYR A 58 -1.01 -7.49 -7.49
CA TYR A 58 0.32 -7.03 -7.09
C TYR A 58 0.26 -6.01 -5.95
N GLY A 59 -0.67 -5.05 -5.99
CA GLY A 59 -0.87 -4.07 -4.92
C GLY A 59 -1.22 -4.72 -3.57
N ILE A 60 -2.12 -5.70 -3.57
CA ILE A 60 -2.47 -6.47 -2.35
C ILE A 60 -1.25 -7.21 -1.80
N TRP A 61 -0.50 -7.90 -2.67
CA TRP A 61 0.73 -8.61 -2.28
C TRP A 61 1.78 -7.68 -1.68
N HIS A 62 1.99 -6.50 -2.27
CA HIS A 62 2.92 -5.50 -1.72
C HIS A 62 2.44 -4.97 -0.37
N GLY A 63 1.12 -4.76 -0.20
CA GLY A 63 0.55 -4.33 1.08
C GLY A 63 0.71 -5.40 2.17
N LEU A 64 0.52 -6.67 1.83
CA LEU A 64 0.71 -7.79 2.75
C LEU A 64 2.18 -7.92 3.16
N LEU A 65 3.11 -7.91 2.19
CA LEU A 65 4.55 -7.99 2.48
C LEU A 65 5.04 -6.79 3.29
N GLY A 66 4.62 -5.57 2.93
CA GLY A 66 4.98 -4.36 3.66
C GLY A 66 4.43 -4.36 5.09
N GLY A 67 3.19 -4.82 5.27
CA GLY A 67 2.60 -5.00 6.58
C GLY A 67 3.34 -6.04 7.42
N LEU A 68 3.71 -7.18 6.84
CA LEU A 68 4.47 -8.24 7.53
C LEU A 68 5.85 -7.72 7.99
N ILE A 69 6.54 -6.99 7.12
CA ILE A 69 7.82 -6.32 7.47
C ILE A 69 7.60 -5.31 8.61
N ALA A 70 6.53 -4.52 8.57
CA ALA A 70 6.21 -3.57 9.63
C ALA A 70 5.96 -4.27 10.98
N VAL A 71 5.24 -5.40 10.98
CA VAL A 71 5.03 -6.23 12.18
C VAL A 71 6.35 -6.72 12.77
N ILE A 72 7.27 -7.23 11.94
CA ILE A 72 8.58 -7.71 12.39
C ILE A 72 9.38 -6.56 13.02
N ILE A 73 9.42 -5.40 12.37
CA ILE A 73 10.13 -4.22 12.88
C ILE A 73 9.51 -3.77 14.21
N LEU A 74 8.18 -3.74 14.30
CA LEU A 74 7.46 -3.36 15.51
C LEU A 74 7.77 -4.30 16.69
N MET A 75 7.80 -5.62 16.45
CA MET A 75 8.24 -6.58 17.47
C MET A 75 9.69 -6.34 17.90
N GLY A 76 10.59 -6.09 16.95
CA GLY A 76 12.00 -5.83 17.24
C GLY A 76 12.23 -4.56 18.07
N THR A 77 11.54 -3.47 17.73
CA THR A 77 11.65 -2.20 18.47
C THR A 77 11.10 -2.31 19.88
N LEU A 78 10.02 -3.08 20.09
CA LEU A 78 9.46 -3.32 21.42
C LEU A 78 10.38 -4.16 22.30
N TYR A 79 10.96 -5.23 21.75
CA TYR A 79 11.92 -6.04 22.48
C TYR A 79 13.12 -5.19 22.94
N PHE A 80 13.63 -4.33 22.06
CA PHE A 80 14.71 -3.41 22.41
C PHE A 80 14.29 -2.36 23.45
N ALA A 81 13.07 -1.81 23.32
CA ALA A 81 12.54 -0.82 24.25
C ALA A 81 12.37 -1.39 25.66
N GLN A 82 11.88 -2.62 25.80
CA GLN A 82 11.79 -3.29 27.11
C GLN A 82 13.14 -3.48 27.79
N THR A 83 14.18 -3.75 27.01
CA THR A 83 15.53 -3.97 27.56
C THR A 83 16.10 -2.69 28.17
N GLN A 84 15.71 -1.52 27.64
CA GLN A 84 16.19 -0.22 28.09
C GLN A 84 15.28 0.43 29.16
N ILE A 85 13.98 0.12 29.16
CA ILE A 85 12.99 0.69 30.09
C ILE A 85 12.12 -0.45 30.63
N PRO A 86 12.52 -1.10 31.74
CA PRO A 86 11.81 -2.26 32.28
C PRO A 86 10.39 -1.96 32.78
N ASP A 87 10.03 -0.70 33.02
CA ASP A 87 8.68 -0.26 33.41
C ASP A 87 7.70 -0.09 32.23
N LEU A 88 8.07 -0.45 31.00
CA LEU A 88 7.13 -0.49 29.87
C LEU A 88 6.17 -1.69 30.02
N VAL A 89 5.10 -1.49 30.79
CA VAL A 89 3.98 -2.43 31.06
C VAL A 89 3.20 -2.85 29.79
N VAL A 90 3.54 -2.32 28.61
CA VAL A 90 2.78 -2.47 27.36
C VAL A 90 2.73 -3.92 26.85
N LEU A 91 3.70 -4.79 27.17
CA LEU A 91 3.78 -6.14 26.62
C LEU A 91 2.95 -7.21 27.35
N GLN A 92 2.25 -6.91 28.45
CA GLN A 92 1.49 -7.94 29.16
C GLN A 92 0.12 -8.27 28.53
N SER A 93 -0.42 -7.38 27.69
CA SER A 93 -1.73 -7.54 27.07
C SER A 93 -1.58 -8.15 25.66
N TYR A 94 -1.50 -9.48 25.56
CA TYR A 94 -1.43 -10.21 24.28
C TYR A 94 -2.59 -9.87 23.32
N THR A 95 -3.75 -9.52 23.87
CA THR A 95 -4.96 -9.15 23.11
C THR A 95 -4.82 -7.80 22.40
N GLU A 96 -4.32 -6.77 23.09
CA GLU A 96 -4.07 -5.45 22.50
C GLU A 96 -3.01 -5.52 21.40
N PHE A 97 -1.98 -6.32 21.61
CA PHE A 97 -0.94 -6.57 20.61
C PHE A 97 -1.46 -7.24 19.36
N GLY A 98 -2.24 -8.32 19.52
CA GLY A 98 -2.86 -9.01 18.40
C GLY A 98 -3.74 -8.07 17.56
N LEU A 99 -4.48 -7.17 18.23
CA LEU A 99 -5.34 -6.19 17.55
C LEU A 99 -4.52 -5.15 16.79
N VAL A 100 -3.43 -4.63 17.37
CA VAL A 100 -2.54 -3.68 16.66
C VAL A 100 -1.92 -4.33 15.42
N PHE A 101 -1.44 -5.57 15.52
CA PHE A 101 -0.87 -6.27 14.36
C PHE A 101 -1.90 -6.48 13.24
N LEU A 102 -3.11 -6.90 13.60
CA LEU A 102 -4.20 -7.05 12.64
C LEU A 102 -4.57 -5.71 11.98
N LEU A 103 -4.62 -4.62 12.75
CA LEU A 103 -4.89 -3.29 12.21
C LEU A 103 -3.76 -2.82 11.28
N VAL A 104 -2.49 -3.01 11.64
CA VAL A 104 -1.35 -2.63 10.79
C VAL A 104 -1.38 -3.38 9.47
N LEU A 105 -1.61 -4.70 9.51
CA LEU A 105 -1.74 -5.51 8.30
C LEU A 105 -2.95 -5.09 7.46
N GLY A 106 -4.12 -4.95 8.10
CA GLY A 106 -5.37 -4.59 7.43
C GLY A 106 -5.29 -3.22 6.77
N ILE A 107 -4.78 -2.21 7.49
CA ILE A 107 -4.61 -0.85 6.97
C ILE A 107 -3.55 -0.81 5.87
N GLY A 108 -2.42 -1.51 6.02
CA GLY A 108 -1.38 -1.58 4.99
C GLY A 108 -1.89 -2.18 3.67
N ILE A 109 -2.64 -3.28 3.76
CA ILE A 109 -3.29 -3.91 2.60
C ILE A 109 -4.33 -2.96 2.00
N LEU A 110 -5.20 -2.36 2.81
CA LEU A 110 -6.23 -1.43 2.34
C LEU A 110 -5.64 -0.23 1.63
N ILE A 111 -4.65 0.44 2.22
CA ILE A 111 -4.00 1.62 1.62
C ILE A 111 -3.35 1.23 0.29
N SER A 112 -2.60 0.13 0.25
CA SER A 112 -1.93 -0.32 -0.98
C SER A 112 -2.95 -0.68 -2.08
N ALA A 113 -3.99 -1.45 -1.73
CA ALA A 113 -5.01 -1.87 -2.67
C ALA A 113 -5.80 -0.69 -3.22
N VAL A 114 -6.27 0.22 -2.36
CA VAL A 114 -7.02 1.42 -2.76
C VAL A 114 -6.15 2.34 -3.62
N SER A 115 -4.91 2.61 -3.20
CA SER A 115 -3.99 3.46 -3.96
C SER A 115 -3.71 2.89 -5.35
N THR A 116 -3.48 1.57 -5.43
CA THR A 116 -3.24 0.87 -6.69
C THR A 116 -4.48 0.91 -7.57
N PHE A 117 -5.67 0.66 -7.01
CA PHE A 117 -6.93 0.72 -7.73
C PHE A 117 -7.20 2.11 -8.33
N LEU A 118 -7.02 3.17 -7.54
CA LEU A 118 -7.18 4.55 -8.00
C LEU A 118 -6.21 4.91 -9.13
N ALA A 119 -4.93 4.55 -8.98
CA ALA A 119 -3.90 4.78 -9.99
C ALA A 119 -4.22 4.04 -11.31
N VAL A 120 -4.51 2.74 -11.24
CA VAL A 120 -4.82 1.92 -12.41
C VAL A 120 -6.09 2.40 -13.11
N ASN A 121 -7.15 2.73 -12.36
CA ASN A 121 -8.40 3.22 -12.94
C ASN A 121 -8.21 4.57 -13.66
N LYS A 122 -7.43 5.48 -13.06
CA LYS A 122 -7.06 6.76 -13.68
C LYS A 122 -6.33 6.52 -15.00
N PHE A 123 -5.34 5.63 -15.04
CA PHE A 123 -4.55 5.37 -16.25
C PHE A 123 -5.31 4.62 -17.35
N LEU A 124 -6.09 3.59 -17.01
CA LEU A 124 -6.88 2.84 -17.99
C LEU A 124 -8.03 3.68 -18.57
N ARG A 125 -8.52 4.68 -17.84
CA ARG A 125 -9.53 5.63 -18.35
C ARG A 125 -8.93 6.67 -19.30
N LEU A 126 -7.68 7.09 -19.06
CA LEU A 126 -7.02 8.14 -19.85
C LEU A 126 -6.47 7.66 -21.21
N LYS A 127 -6.36 6.35 -21.46
CA LYS A 127 -5.58 5.83 -22.60
C LYS A 127 -6.36 4.96 -23.59
N ILE A 128 -7.45 5.49 -24.13
CA ILE A 128 -8.10 4.84 -25.28
C ILE A 128 -8.02 5.65 -26.58
N TYR A 129 -7.76 6.98 -26.58
CA TYR A 129 -7.79 7.76 -27.83
C TYR A 129 -6.52 8.55 -28.22
N ASP A 130 -5.59 8.87 -27.30
CA ASP A 130 -4.48 9.79 -27.62
C ASP A 130 -3.12 9.14 -27.94
N LEU A 131 -3.07 7.82 -28.20
CA LEU A 131 -1.83 7.16 -28.65
C LEU A 131 -1.81 6.85 -30.15
N TYR A 132 -2.64 7.57 -30.92
CA TYR A 132 -2.70 7.55 -32.39
C TYR A 132 -2.62 8.96 -33.01
N ARG A 133 -2.02 9.91 -32.28
CA ARG A 133 -1.52 11.16 -32.85
C ARG A 133 -0.01 11.23 -32.69
#